data_AF-A0A917CXR5-F1
#
_entry.id   AF-A0A917CXR5-F1
#
_cell.length_a   1.000
_cell.length_b   1.000
_cell.length_c   1.000
_cell.angle_alpha   90.00
_cell.angle_beta   90.00
_cell.angle_gamma   90.00
#
_symmetry.space_group_name_H-M   'P 1'
#
loop_
_entity.id
_entity.type
_entity.pdbx_description
1 polymer ?
#
loop_
_entity_poly.entity_id
_entity_poly.type
_entity_poly.pdbx_seq_one_letter_code
_entity_poly.pdbx_strand_id
1 'polypeptide(L)'
;MGQWQTITATTSFLVWRETLKEDRTLFAGRVFKDTDKLGPNDPILNNQAEEWSGSATLTSDGEVRLFYTNRHPWIAESGFFGKQTLTTAQINVSAPDANTLKVDGVEDFKSIFDGDGKFYQTVEQAFGGGDYSDNHTLRDPHYVEENGRKYLVFEANTGSDTGYQGEESFFNKAYYGGSNVFFEAEKKKLLQSPDKKFMSIANGALGIIELNDDYTLKSVMKPLLASNTVTDEIERANVFELNGKWYLFTSSRGSKMFIDGIDKEDIYMLGYVSDSLTGPYKPLNGTGLVLHQDLNPYDITWNYAHFATPQVEGNSYFSDHHSTFAPSFLLNIKGSKTAVVKDSILEQGQLTIN
;
A
#
# COMPACT_ATOMS: atom_id res chain seq x y z
N MET A 1 30.66 -8.01 7.29
CA MET A 1 29.41 -8.06 8.08
C MET A 1 28.80 -6.67 8.05
N GLY A 2 27.58 -6.50 7.51
CA GLY A 2 26.91 -5.19 7.45
C GLY A 2 26.52 -4.68 8.84
N GLN A 3 26.50 -3.36 9.01
CA GLN A 3 25.97 -2.71 10.21
C GLN A 3 24.43 -2.70 10.18
N TRP A 4 23.80 -2.63 11.35
CA TRP A 4 22.37 -2.33 11.44
C TRP A 4 22.13 -0.92 10.92
N GLN A 5 21.01 -0.71 10.24
CA GLN A 5 20.55 0.62 9.84
C GLN A 5 19.21 0.89 10.48
N THR A 6 19.00 2.16 10.79
CA THR A 6 17.77 2.64 11.38
C THR A 6 16.92 3.25 10.30
N ILE A 7 15.67 2.80 10.18
CA ILE A 7 14.62 3.47 9.41
C ILE A 7 13.55 3.98 10.37
N THR A 8 12.74 4.94 9.92
CA THR A 8 11.56 5.36 10.68
C THR A 8 10.36 4.53 10.23
N ALA A 9 9.60 3.99 11.17
CA ALA A 9 8.27 3.49 10.93
C ALA A 9 7.28 4.55 11.38
N THR A 10 6.44 5.00 10.46
CA THR A 10 5.42 6.03 10.68
C THR A 10 4.05 5.38 10.51
N THR A 11 3.08 5.76 11.34
CA THR A 11 1.68 5.31 11.24
C THR A 11 0.76 6.48 10.89
N SER A 12 -0.17 6.26 9.96
CA SER A 12 -1.01 7.33 9.42
C SER A 12 -2.31 7.60 10.17
N PHE A 13 -2.68 6.80 11.19
CA PHE A 13 -3.97 6.98 11.89
C PHE A 13 -3.87 6.78 13.41
N LEU A 14 -4.43 7.71 14.18
CA LEU A 14 -4.69 7.68 15.63
C LEU A 14 -6.04 8.38 15.90
N VAL A 15 -6.95 7.87 16.74
CA VAL A 15 -8.28 8.49 17.01
C VAL A 15 -8.40 9.11 18.42
N TRP A 16 -9.08 10.27 18.49
CA TRP A 16 -9.00 11.45 19.40
C TRP A 16 -9.49 11.39 20.89
N ARG A 17 -8.99 12.30 21.78
CA ARG A 17 -9.69 13.31 22.66
C ARG A 17 -8.79 13.93 23.78
N GLU A 18 -8.22 15.12 23.54
CA GLU A 18 -7.91 16.26 24.48
C GLU A 18 -6.61 17.03 24.13
N THR A 19 -6.67 18.35 24.27
CA THR A 19 -5.72 19.39 23.83
C THR A 19 -4.44 19.49 24.65
N LEU A 20 -3.27 19.39 23.99
CA LEU A 20 -2.01 20.01 24.42
C LEU A 20 -1.39 20.80 23.26
N LYS A 21 -0.90 22.00 23.56
CA LYS A 21 -0.42 23.02 22.61
C LYS A 21 1.03 22.75 22.19
N GLU A 22 1.29 22.75 20.87
CA GLU A 22 2.39 23.46 20.19
C GLU A 22 2.21 23.26 18.67
N ASP A 23 2.04 24.35 17.92
CA ASP A 23 1.46 24.35 16.58
C ASP A 23 2.49 24.83 15.54
N ARG A 24 2.95 23.93 14.66
CA ARG A 24 3.82 24.27 13.51
C ARG A 24 3.41 23.57 12.20
N THR A 25 2.21 23.00 12.14
CA THR A 25 1.70 22.40 10.91
C THR A 25 0.98 23.46 10.07
N LEU A 26 1.42 23.64 8.84
CA LEU A 26 0.72 24.49 7.86
C LEU A 26 -0.12 23.59 6.96
N PHE A 27 -1.44 23.75 7.02
CA PHE A 27 -2.36 23.03 6.14
C PHE A 27 -2.52 23.79 4.82
N ALA A 28 -1.96 23.25 3.73
CA ALA A 28 -1.98 23.88 2.40
C ALA A 28 -3.33 23.77 1.67
N GLY A 29 -4.32 23.07 2.24
CA GLY A 29 -5.62 22.83 1.61
C GLY A 29 -5.72 21.52 0.84
N ARG A 30 -6.85 21.32 0.15
CA ARG A 30 -7.02 20.21 -0.81
C ARG A 30 -6.07 20.41 -2.00
N VAL A 31 -5.51 19.31 -2.48
CA VAL A 31 -4.71 19.29 -3.72
C VAL A 31 -5.58 19.58 -4.93
N PHE A 32 -6.74 18.92 -5.02
CA PHE A 32 -7.66 19.02 -6.16
C PHE A 32 -8.89 19.87 -5.84
N LYS A 33 -9.32 20.66 -6.81
CA LYS A 33 -10.66 21.26 -6.86
C LYS A 33 -11.63 20.22 -7.43
N ASP A 34 -12.90 20.31 -7.05
CA ASP A 34 -13.92 19.38 -7.55
C ASP A 34 -14.04 19.38 -9.09
N THR A 35 -13.70 20.50 -9.74
CA THR A 35 -13.72 20.64 -11.20
C THR A 35 -12.50 20.07 -11.90
N ASP A 36 -11.38 19.84 -11.21
CA ASP A 36 -10.10 19.47 -11.85
C ASP A 36 -10.21 18.13 -12.56
N LYS A 37 -10.98 17.19 -12.00
CA LYS A 37 -11.24 15.86 -12.60
C LYS A 37 -11.87 15.92 -14.01
N LEU A 38 -12.52 17.04 -14.35
CA LEU A 38 -13.21 17.25 -15.63
C LEU A 38 -12.30 17.88 -16.70
N GLY A 39 -11.17 18.47 -16.32
CA GLY A 39 -10.27 19.16 -17.22
C GLY A 39 -9.53 18.25 -18.23
N PRO A 40 -9.00 17.09 -17.81
CA PRO A 40 -8.19 16.21 -18.68
C PRO A 40 -8.94 15.49 -19.81
N ASN A 41 -10.27 15.57 -19.86
CA ASN A 41 -11.10 14.71 -20.72
C ASN A 41 -10.84 13.20 -20.53
N ASP A 42 -10.44 12.80 -19.32
CA ASP A 42 -10.24 11.39 -18.95
C ASP A 42 -11.58 10.79 -18.46
N PRO A 43 -12.17 9.82 -19.19
CA PRO A 43 -13.49 9.27 -18.85
C PRO A 43 -13.50 8.49 -17.53
N ILE A 44 -12.37 7.92 -17.11
CA ILE A 44 -12.26 7.25 -15.81
C ILE A 44 -12.22 8.33 -14.73
N LEU A 45 -11.43 9.38 -14.92
CA LEU A 45 -11.29 10.46 -13.95
C LEU A 45 -12.59 11.24 -13.72
N ASN A 46 -13.37 11.45 -14.78
CA ASN A 46 -14.66 12.14 -14.72
C ASN A 46 -15.66 11.53 -13.72
N ASN A 47 -15.52 10.24 -13.41
CA ASN A 47 -16.39 9.50 -12.49
C ASN A 47 -15.79 9.34 -11.08
N GLN A 48 -14.68 10.02 -10.78
CA GLN A 48 -14.09 10.00 -9.43
C GLN A 48 -15.07 10.49 -8.38
N ALA A 49 -15.26 9.68 -7.34
CA ALA A 49 -16.00 10.03 -6.13
C ALA A 49 -15.07 10.24 -4.92
N GLU A 50 -13.97 9.49 -4.85
CA GLU A 50 -13.04 9.55 -3.73
C GLU A 50 -11.58 9.55 -4.22
N GLU A 51 -10.73 10.23 -3.45
CA GLU A 51 -9.28 10.30 -3.62
C GLU A 51 -8.64 9.45 -2.52
N TRP A 52 -8.13 8.28 -2.87
CA TRP A 52 -7.50 7.33 -1.95
C TRP A 52 -5.96 7.42 -2.03
N SER A 53 -5.27 6.73 -1.13
CA SER A 53 -3.82 6.87 -0.89
C SER A 53 -2.93 6.59 -2.10
N GLY A 54 -1.65 6.93 -1.96
CA GLY A 54 -0.60 6.62 -2.93
C GLY A 54 0.76 7.16 -2.45
N SER A 55 1.50 7.80 -3.35
CA SER A 55 2.84 8.34 -3.08
C SER A 55 3.08 9.65 -3.83
N ALA A 56 4.10 10.39 -3.42
CA ALA A 56 4.57 11.57 -4.14
C ALA A 56 6.09 11.49 -4.30
N THR A 57 6.59 12.02 -5.41
CA THR A 57 8.01 12.19 -5.66
C THR A 57 8.31 13.63 -6.06
N LEU A 58 9.51 14.10 -5.74
CA LEU A 58 10.06 15.34 -6.29
C LEU A 58 10.86 14.97 -7.53
N THR A 59 10.44 15.47 -8.68
CA THR A 59 11.10 15.19 -9.96
C THR A 59 12.47 15.88 -10.06
N SER A 60 13.30 15.48 -11.03
CA SER A 60 14.65 16.07 -11.19
C SER A 60 14.64 17.56 -11.52
N ASP A 61 13.54 18.06 -12.09
CA ASP A 61 13.28 19.47 -12.38
C ASP A 61 12.62 20.23 -11.23
N GLY A 62 12.36 19.57 -10.10
CA GLY A 62 11.85 20.21 -8.87
C GLY A 62 10.33 20.29 -8.77
N GLU A 63 9.61 19.54 -9.60
CA GLU A 63 8.14 19.49 -9.60
C GLU A 63 7.62 18.39 -8.66
N VAL A 64 6.47 18.62 -8.05
CA VAL A 64 5.81 17.61 -7.21
C VAL A 64 4.96 16.72 -8.10
N ARG A 65 5.35 15.45 -8.23
CA ARG A 65 4.60 14.43 -8.95
C ARG A 65 3.86 13.54 -7.97
N LEU A 66 2.53 13.61 -7.99
CA LEU A 66 1.64 12.81 -7.16
C LEU A 66 1.15 11.57 -7.90
N PHE A 67 1.08 10.45 -7.20
CA PHE A 67 0.38 9.23 -7.58
C PHE A 67 -0.62 8.88 -6.48
N TYR A 68 -1.85 8.58 -6.86
CA TYR A 68 -2.91 8.29 -5.91
C TYR A 68 -3.94 7.35 -6.53
N THR A 69 -4.93 6.95 -5.74
CA THR A 69 -6.02 6.10 -6.22
C THR A 69 -7.27 6.92 -6.48
N ASN A 70 -7.69 6.96 -7.74
CA ASN A 70 -9.02 7.39 -8.11
C ASN A 70 -10.01 6.27 -7.82
N ARG A 71 -10.98 6.51 -6.93
CA ARG A 71 -12.09 5.57 -6.71
C ARG A 71 -13.41 6.14 -7.21
N HIS A 72 -14.08 5.35 -8.05
CA HIS A 72 -15.45 5.59 -8.50
C HIS A 72 -16.47 5.38 -7.38
N PRO A 73 -17.70 5.89 -7.51
CA PRO A 73 -18.74 5.60 -6.52
C PRO A 73 -19.06 4.09 -6.47
N TRP A 74 -19.71 3.66 -5.39
CA TRP A 74 -20.33 2.35 -5.30
C TRP A 74 -21.85 2.53 -5.43
N ILE A 75 -22.38 2.29 -6.63
CA ILE A 75 -23.80 2.36 -7.00
C ILE A 75 -24.07 1.20 -7.97
N ALA A 76 -24.24 0.00 -7.41
CA ALA A 76 -24.32 -1.25 -8.17
C ALA A 76 -25.46 -1.24 -9.21
N GLU A 77 -26.59 -0.58 -8.91
CA GLU A 77 -27.74 -0.45 -9.81
C GLU A 77 -27.42 0.37 -11.07
N SER A 78 -26.37 1.18 -11.03
CA SER A 78 -25.87 1.99 -12.15
C SER A 78 -24.59 1.44 -12.76
N GLY A 79 -24.18 0.22 -12.37
CA GLY A 79 -22.96 -0.42 -12.87
C GLY A 79 -21.66 0.15 -12.29
N PHE A 80 -21.73 0.90 -11.18
CA PHE A 80 -20.55 1.42 -10.50
C PHE A 80 -20.23 0.57 -9.27
N PHE A 81 -19.09 -0.10 -9.30
CA PHE A 81 -18.67 -1.04 -8.25
C PHE A 81 -17.41 -0.57 -7.51
N GLY A 82 -17.26 0.75 -7.30
CA GLY A 82 -16.10 1.29 -6.59
C GLY A 82 -14.78 1.04 -7.29
N LYS A 83 -14.75 1.12 -8.64
CA LYS A 83 -13.56 0.94 -9.47
C LYS A 83 -12.41 1.78 -8.92
N GLN A 84 -11.28 1.13 -8.66
CA GLN A 84 -10.04 1.77 -8.23
C GLN A 84 -9.12 1.90 -9.46
N THR A 85 -8.44 3.02 -9.60
CA THR A 85 -7.56 3.28 -10.73
C THR A 85 -6.34 4.04 -10.25
N LEU A 86 -5.16 3.59 -10.66
CA LEU A 86 -3.90 4.30 -10.41
C LEU A 86 -3.91 5.59 -11.23
N THR A 87 -3.69 6.72 -10.59
CA THR A 87 -3.84 8.05 -11.19
C THR A 87 -2.66 8.94 -10.81
N THR A 88 -2.26 9.86 -11.70
CA THR A 88 -1.19 10.81 -11.44
C THR A 88 -1.59 12.24 -11.80
N ALA A 89 -0.97 13.21 -11.12
CA ALA A 89 -0.97 14.62 -11.48
C ALA A 89 0.35 15.26 -11.07
N GLN A 90 0.76 16.32 -11.77
CA GLN A 90 1.75 17.27 -11.27
C GLN A 90 1.03 18.31 -10.41
N ILE A 91 1.59 18.59 -9.24
CA ILE A 91 1.04 19.58 -8.30
C ILE A 91 1.88 20.84 -8.41
N ASN A 92 1.28 21.91 -8.91
CA ASN A 92 1.93 23.20 -9.03
C ASN A 92 1.85 23.90 -7.66
N VAL A 93 3.00 24.06 -7.01
CA VAL A 93 3.11 24.61 -5.65
C VAL A 93 3.98 25.87 -5.67
N SER A 94 3.55 26.91 -4.97
CA SER A 94 4.37 28.08 -4.68
C SER A 94 4.64 28.25 -3.19
N ALA A 95 5.75 28.92 -2.87
CA ALA A 95 6.07 29.38 -1.53
C ALA A 95 5.98 30.91 -1.49
N PRO A 96 4.78 31.49 -1.28
CA PRO A 96 4.61 32.95 -1.32
C PRO A 96 5.42 33.68 -0.24
N ASP A 97 5.78 33.00 0.85
CA ASP A 97 6.68 33.46 1.89
C ASP A 97 7.41 32.28 2.57
N ALA A 98 8.27 32.58 3.54
CA ALA A 98 9.12 31.59 4.21
C ALA A 98 8.33 30.54 5.02
N ASN A 99 7.06 30.79 5.33
CA ASN A 99 6.24 29.97 6.22
C ASN A 99 4.92 29.56 5.56
N THR A 100 4.84 29.55 4.23
CA THR A 100 3.60 29.18 3.53
C THR A 100 3.95 28.38 2.28
N LEU A 101 3.32 27.22 2.13
CA LEU A 101 3.21 26.51 0.87
C LEU A 101 1.76 26.59 0.39
N LYS A 102 1.59 26.83 -0.91
CA LYS A 102 0.28 27.00 -1.54
C LYS A 102 0.19 26.11 -2.78
N VAL A 103 -0.88 25.33 -2.86
CA VAL A 103 -1.24 24.63 -4.10
C VAL A 103 -1.91 25.64 -5.04
N ASP A 104 -1.26 25.92 -6.17
CA ASP A 104 -1.77 26.85 -7.19
C ASP A 104 -2.72 26.16 -8.18
N GLY A 105 -2.47 24.89 -8.45
CA GLY A 105 -3.28 24.05 -9.32
C GLY A 105 -2.60 22.73 -9.63
N VAL A 106 -3.18 22.01 -10.59
CA VAL A 106 -2.64 20.73 -11.05
C VAL A 106 -2.57 20.72 -12.58
N GLU A 107 -1.61 19.96 -13.10
CA GLU A 107 -1.46 19.69 -14.53
C GLU A 107 -1.03 18.25 -14.76
N ASP A 108 -0.97 17.85 -16.03
CA ASP A 108 -0.64 16.47 -16.43
C ASP A 108 -1.44 15.39 -15.64
N PHE A 109 -2.73 15.70 -15.43
CA PHE A 109 -3.63 14.92 -14.59
C PHE A 109 -4.30 13.81 -15.42
N LYS A 110 -4.02 12.55 -15.09
CA LYS A 110 -4.43 11.39 -15.92
C LYS A 110 -4.47 10.07 -15.15
N SER A 111 -5.36 9.19 -15.57
CA SER A 111 -5.38 7.78 -15.17
C SER A 111 -4.24 7.01 -15.84
N ILE A 112 -3.63 6.07 -15.11
CA ILE A 112 -2.50 5.26 -15.57
C ILE A 112 -2.94 3.82 -15.83
N PHE A 113 -3.59 3.19 -14.84
CA PHE A 113 -3.85 1.75 -14.88
C PHE A 113 -5.06 1.35 -14.02
N ASP A 114 -5.94 0.52 -14.58
CA ASP A 114 -7.21 0.09 -13.99
C ASP A 114 -7.38 -1.45 -13.98
N GLY A 115 -6.28 -2.20 -14.12
CA GLY A 115 -6.25 -3.66 -14.22
C GLY A 115 -6.26 -4.16 -15.67
N ASP A 116 -5.50 -5.21 -15.96
CA ASP A 116 -5.40 -5.80 -17.32
C ASP A 116 -6.18 -7.11 -17.47
N GLY A 117 -6.71 -7.62 -16.37
CA GLY A 117 -7.45 -8.88 -16.25
C GLY A 117 -6.60 -10.14 -16.34
N LYS A 118 -5.32 -10.02 -16.71
CA LYS A 118 -4.39 -11.13 -16.88
C LYS A 118 -3.41 -11.22 -15.72
N PHE A 119 -2.66 -10.16 -15.44
CA PHE A 119 -1.79 -10.11 -14.27
C PHE A 119 -2.48 -9.51 -13.06
N TYR A 120 -3.42 -8.60 -13.28
CA TYR A 120 -4.15 -7.91 -12.22
C TYR A 120 -5.64 -7.94 -12.49
N GLN A 121 -6.42 -8.28 -11.47
CA GLN A 121 -7.89 -8.32 -11.54
C GLN A 121 -8.45 -6.96 -11.95
N THR A 122 -9.52 -6.96 -12.74
CA THR A 122 -10.35 -5.78 -13.03
C THR A 122 -11.60 -5.76 -12.15
N VAL A 123 -12.16 -4.57 -11.92
CA VAL A 123 -13.43 -4.42 -11.20
C VAL A 123 -14.57 -5.27 -11.81
N GLU A 124 -14.56 -5.44 -13.14
CA GLU A 124 -15.57 -6.22 -13.86
C GLU A 124 -15.43 -7.72 -13.59
N GLN A 125 -14.20 -8.23 -13.45
CA GLN A 125 -13.96 -9.62 -13.09
C GLN A 125 -14.37 -9.91 -11.65
N ALA A 126 -14.20 -8.96 -10.73
CA ALA A 126 -14.58 -9.11 -9.34
C ALA A 126 -16.11 -9.09 -9.17
N PHE A 127 -16.78 -8.09 -9.77
CA PHE A 127 -18.16 -7.76 -9.42
C PHE A 127 -19.17 -7.82 -10.58
N GLY A 128 -18.72 -7.92 -11.83
CA GLY A 128 -19.60 -7.93 -13.01
C GLY A 128 -20.55 -9.14 -13.07
N GLY A 129 -20.22 -10.22 -12.34
CA GLY A 129 -21.09 -11.40 -12.15
C GLY A 129 -22.20 -11.25 -11.11
N GLY A 130 -22.22 -10.14 -10.34
CA GLY A 130 -23.23 -9.86 -9.33
C GLY A 130 -23.00 -10.51 -7.95
N ASP A 131 -21.85 -11.17 -7.73
CA ASP A 131 -21.39 -11.56 -6.38
C ASP A 131 -20.46 -10.46 -5.84
N TYR A 132 -20.90 -9.76 -4.80
CA TYR A 132 -20.15 -8.68 -4.15
C TYR A 132 -19.44 -9.10 -2.86
N SER A 133 -19.27 -10.41 -2.65
CA SER A 133 -18.52 -10.92 -1.50
C SER A 133 -17.00 -10.86 -1.66
N ASP A 134 -16.53 -10.58 -2.89
CA ASP A 134 -15.12 -10.37 -3.23
C ASP A 134 -14.58 -9.03 -2.72
N ASN A 135 -13.25 -8.88 -2.63
CA ASN A 135 -12.62 -7.61 -2.27
C ASN A 135 -11.65 -7.14 -3.35
N HIS A 136 -12.17 -6.44 -4.36
CA HIS A 136 -11.36 -5.84 -5.40
C HIS A 136 -10.49 -4.69 -4.88
N THR A 137 -9.19 -4.78 -5.14
CA THR A 137 -8.18 -3.79 -4.80
C THR A 137 -7.34 -3.43 -6.03
N LEU A 138 -7.07 -2.14 -6.22
CA LEU A 138 -6.10 -1.62 -7.19
C LEU A 138 -5.66 -0.22 -6.77
N ARG A 139 -4.86 -0.14 -5.71
CA ARG A 139 -4.64 1.10 -4.97
C ARG A 139 -3.24 1.25 -4.40
N ASP A 140 -3.02 2.34 -3.69
CA ASP A 140 -1.78 2.65 -2.98
C ASP A 140 -0.52 2.62 -3.87
N PRO A 141 -0.50 3.31 -5.04
CA PRO A 141 0.66 3.33 -5.92
C PRO A 141 1.87 3.99 -5.25
N HIS A 142 2.92 3.21 -5.08
CA HIS A 142 4.22 3.62 -4.57
C HIS A 142 5.22 3.79 -5.71
N TYR A 143 5.66 5.02 -5.95
CA TYR A 143 6.65 5.36 -6.96
C TYR A 143 8.05 4.95 -6.54
N VAL A 144 8.80 4.35 -7.47
CA VAL A 144 10.20 4.01 -7.28
C VAL A 144 10.95 4.02 -8.60
N GLU A 145 12.26 4.29 -8.55
CA GLU A 145 13.14 4.23 -9.72
C GLU A 145 14.28 3.24 -9.52
N GLU A 146 14.69 2.58 -10.61
CA GLU A 146 15.89 1.76 -10.66
C GLU A 146 16.60 2.01 -12.00
N ASN A 147 17.86 2.47 -11.95
CA ASN A 147 18.68 2.74 -13.13
C ASN A 147 17.99 3.65 -14.18
N GLY A 148 17.26 4.68 -13.71
CA GLY A 148 16.52 5.63 -14.56
C GLY A 148 15.20 5.09 -15.13
N ARG A 149 14.80 3.86 -14.79
CA ARG A 149 13.48 3.32 -15.11
C ARG A 149 12.52 3.62 -13.96
N LYS A 150 11.29 4.01 -14.29
CA LYS A 150 10.27 4.47 -13.36
C LYS A 150 9.21 3.39 -13.18
N TYR A 151 8.79 3.13 -11.95
CA TYR A 151 7.82 2.10 -11.64
C TYR A 151 6.78 2.57 -10.63
N LEU A 152 5.60 1.95 -10.67
CA LEU A 152 4.66 1.96 -9.55
C LEU A 152 4.56 0.54 -9.00
N VAL A 153 4.71 0.40 -7.69
CA VAL A 153 4.37 -0.81 -6.93
C VAL A 153 3.08 -0.52 -6.15
N PHE A 154 2.11 -1.42 -6.20
CA PHE A 154 0.74 -1.10 -5.75
C PHE A 154 0.05 -2.32 -5.14
N GLU A 155 -0.97 -2.09 -4.32
CA GLU A 155 -1.90 -3.13 -3.88
C GLU A 155 -2.83 -3.52 -5.04
N ALA A 156 -3.02 -4.81 -5.24
CA ALA A 156 -3.88 -5.38 -6.27
C ALA A 156 -4.44 -6.75 -5.87
N ASN A 157 -5.17 -7.39 -6.78
CA ASN A 157 -5.50 -8.81 -6.76
C ASN A 157 -4.92 -9.48 -8.01
N THR A 158 -4.55 -10.75 -7.91
CA THR A 158 -4.03 -11.52 -9.07
C THR A 158 -5.05 -11.61 -10.21
N GLY A 159 -4.57 -11.56 -11.46
CA GLY A 159 -5.38 -11.82 -12.66
C GLY A 159 -5.35 -13.29 -13.13
N SER A 160 -5.97 -13.57 -14.29
CA SER A 160 -6.16 -14.94 -14.83
C SER A 160 -4.86 -15.73 -15.00
N ASP A 161 -3.76 -15.06 -15.32
CA ASP A 161 -2.49 -15.68 -15.73
C ASP A 161 -1.48 -15.78 -14.58
N THR A 162 -1.83 -15.25 -13.40
CA THR A 162 -0.94 -15.15 -12.22
C THR A 162 -1.51 -15.82 -10.98
N GLY A 163 -2.39 -16.81 -11.18
CA GLY A 163 -2.97 -17.59 -10.09
C GLY A 163 -4.24 -16.97 -9.53
N TYR A 164 -5.26 -16.86 -10.38
CA TYR A 164 -6.55 -16.27 -10.05
C TYR A 164 -7.25 -16.96 -8.88
N GLN A 165 -8.23 -16.26 -8.30
CA GLN A 165 -9.06 -16.81 -7.25
C GLN A 165 -9.98 -17.93 -7.75
N GLY A 166 -10.42 -18.77 -6.82
CA GLY A 166 -11.29 -19.92 -7.03
C GLY A 166 -10.83 -21.13 -6.21
N GLU A 167 -11.68 -22.14 -6.09
CA GLU A 167 -11.34 -23.36 -5.32
C GLU A 167 -10.14 -24.13 -5.88
N GLU A 168 -9.82 -23.96 -7.17
CA GLU A 168 -8.61 -24.53 -7.78
C GLU A 168 -7.32 -24.03 -7.12
N SER A 169 -7.35 -22.82 -6.52
CA SER A 169 -6.20 -22.25 -5.80
C SER A 169 -5.73 -23.15 -4.64
N PHE A 170 -6.63 -23.89 -4.00
CA PHE A 170 -6.31 -24.79 -2.87
C PHE A 170 -5.42 -25.98 -3.26
N PHE A 171 -5.32 -26.27 -4.56
CA PHE A 171 -4.51 -27.36 -5.06
C PHE A 171 -3.10 -26.92 -5.46
N ASN A 172 -2.82 -25.61 -5.41
CA ASN A 172 -1.50 -25.08 -5.72
C ASN A 172 -0.58 -25.12 -4.48
N LYS A 173 0.37 -26.05 -4.49
CA LYS A 173 1.36 -26.23 -3.41
C LYS A 173 2.21 -25.00 -3.13
N ALA A 174 2.35 -24.09 -4.11
CA ALA A 174 3.14 -22.87 -3.95
C ALA A 174 2.58 -21.95 -2.85
N TYR A 175 1.27 -21.99 -2.58
CA TYR A 175 0.61 -21.13 -1.59
C TYR A 175 0.77 -21.63 -0.15
N TYR A 176 1.18 -22.88 0.03
CA TYR A 176 1.37 -23.50 1.34
C TYR A 176 2.85 -23.53 1.74
N GLY A 177 3.74 -23.71 0.77
CA GLY A 177 5.15 -23.99 1.04
C GLY A 177 5.35 -25.29 1.83
N GLY A 178 6.42 -25.36 2.63
CA GLY A 178 6.68 -26.49 3.51
C GLY A 178 6.87 -27.84 2.80
N SER A 179 6.39 -28.92 3.42
CA SER A 179 6.49 -30.28 2.89
C SER A 179 5.16 -30.74 2.27
N ASN A 180 5.21 -31.80 1.44
CA ASN A 180 3.98 -32.43 0.92
C ASN A 180 3.03 -32.91 2.02
N VAL A 181 3.56 -33.34 3.18
CA VAL A 181 2.74 -33.76 4.33
C VAL A 181 1.99 -32.57 4.91
N PHE A 182 2.66 -31.42 5.02
CA PHE A 182 2.04 -30.17 5.46
C PHE A 182 0.94 -29.72 4.48
N PHE A 183 1.25 -29.68 3.18
CA PHE A 183 0.28 -29.32 2.14
C PHE A 183 -1.00 -30.17 2.19
N GLU A 184 -0.88 -31.50 2.27
CA GLU A 184 -2.06 -32.36 2.30
C GLU A 184 -2.90 -32.19 3.58
N ALA A 185 -2.25 -31.96 4.72
CA ALA A 185 -2.94 -31.69 5.98
C ALA A 185 -3.67 -30.34 5.94
N GLU A 186 -3.00 -29.29 5.48
CA GLU A 186 -3.53 -27.93 5.46
C GLU A 186 -4.63 -27.77 4.42
N LYS A 187 -4.44 -28.30 3.20
CA LYS A 187 -5.50 -28.36 2.18
C LYS A 187 -6.74 -29.09 2.70
N LYS A 188 -6.58 -30.21 3.41
CA LYS A 188 -7.73 -30.94 3.98
C LYS A 188 -8.48 -30.10 4.99
N LYS A 189 -7.77 -29.35 5.83
CA LYS A 189 -8.36 -28.42 6.79
C LYS A 189 -9.11 -27.29 6.08
N LEU A 190 -8.47 -26.67 5.10
CA LEU A 190 -9.03 -25.61 4.27
C LEU A 190 -10.36 -26.04 3.63
N LEU A 191 -10.36 -27.20 2.96
CA LEU A 191 -11.55 -27.75 2.29
C LEU A 191 -12.74 -28.03 3.24
N GLN A 192 -12.47 -28.17 4.54
CA GLN A 192 -13.47 -28.39 5.59
C GLN A 192 -13.79 -27.13 6.40
N SER A 193 -13.12 -26.02 6.12
CA SER A 193 -13.26 -24.79 6.88
C SER A 193 -14.62 -24.11 6.64
N PRO A 194 -15.26 -23.54 7.67
CA PRO A 194 -16.43 -22.68 7.48
C PRO A 194 -16.12 -21.44 6.61
N ASP A 195 -14.87 -20.98 6.59
CA ASP A 195 -14.44 -19.80 5.83
C ASP A 195 -13.91 -20.16 4.43
N LYS A 196 -14.13 -21.40 3.97
CA LYS A 196 -13.68 -21.88 2.65
C LYS A 196 -14.03 -20.91 1.52
N LYS A 197 -15.23 -20.30 1.53
CA LYS A 197 -15.63 -19.33 0.51
C LYS A 197 -14.64 -18.16 0.47
N PHE A 198 -14.35 -17.55 1.61
CA PHE A 198 -13.44 -16.39 1.69
C PHE A 198 -12.00 -16.75 1.32
N MET A 199 -11.52 -17.92 1.74
CA MET A 199 -10.19 -18.40 1.32
C MET A 199 -10.12 -18.65 -0.19
N SER A 200 -11.23 -19.07 -0.82
CA SER A 200 -11.26 -19.34 -2.27
C SER A 200 -11.15 -18.06 -3.09
N ILE A 201 -11.66 -16.93 -2.57
CA ILE A 201 -11.62 -15.64 -3.24
C ILE A 201 -10.35 -14.85 -2.91
N ALA A 202 -9.73 -15.11 -1.75
CA ALA A 202 -8.49 -14.45 -1.32
C ALA A 202 -7.34 -14.62 -2.33
N ASN A 203 -6.98 -13.54 -3.01
CA ASN A 203 -5.95 -13.51 -4.04
C ASN A 203 -5.22 -12.16 -4.13
N GLY A 204 -5.06 -11.46 -3.00
CA GLY A 204 -4.34 -10.20 -2.90
C GLY A 204 -2.90 -10.29 -3.45
N ALA A 205 -2.38 -9.17 -3.94
CA ALA A 205 -1.11 -9.07 -4.64
C ALA A 205 -0.44 -7.71 -4.45
N LEU A 206 0.90 -7.71 -4.47
CA LEU A 206 1.69 -6.48 -4.64
C LEU A 206 2.16 -6.44 -6.09
N GLY A 207 1.52 -5.58 -6.88
CA GLY A 207 1.78 -5.42 -8.30
C GLY A 207 2.95 -4.50 -8.61
N ILE A 208 3.40 -4.55 -9.86
CA ILE A 208 4.37 -3.62 -10.42
C ILE A 208 4.05 -3.32 -11.89
N ILE A 209 4.17 -2.05 -12.26
CA ILE A 209 4.13 -1.57 -13.65
C ILE A 209 5.31 -0.63 -13.90
N GLU A 210 5.80 -0.62 -15.13
CA GLU A 210 6.79 0.36 -15.58
C GLU A 210 6.07 1.56 -16.21
N LEU A 211 6.57 2.77 -15.94
CA LEU A 211 6.11 4.01 -16.51
C LEU A 211 7.06 4.52 -17.60
N ASN A 212 6.51 5.28 -18.55
CA ASN A 212 7.28 6.13 -19.45
C ASN A 212 7.80 7.36 -18.70
N ASP A 213 8.66 8.14 -19.34
CA ASP A 213 9.18 9.37 -18.74
C ASP A 213 8.11 10.43 -18.47
N ASP A 214 7.02 10.40 -19.24
CA ASP A 214 5.83 11.23 -19.05
C ASP A 214 4.81 10.62 -18.07
N TYR A 215 5.19 9.58 -17.32
CA TYR A 215 4.36 8.91 -16.33
C TYR A 215 3.13 8.17 -16.89
N THR A 216 3.04 7.95 -18.20
CA THR A 216 2.06 7.02 -18.79
C THR A 216 2.50 5.56 -18.60
N LEU A 217 1.55 4.62 -18.66
CA LEU A 217 1.86 3.19 -18.58
C LEU A 217 2.77 2.76 -19.74
N LYS A 218 3.92 2.17 -19.42
CA LYS A 218 4.85 1.60 -20.40
C LYS A 218 4.69 0.09 -20.52
N SER A 219 4.68 -0.63 -19.40
CA SER A 219 4.46 -2.08 -19.41
C SER A 219 3.86 -2.59 -18.12
N VAL A 220 2.99 -3.60 -18.24
CA VAL A 220 2.44 -4.35 -17.10
C VAL A 220 3.38 -5.51 -16.79
N MET A 221 3.79 -5.65 -15.53
CA MET A 221 4.74 -6.67 -15.09
C MET A 221 4.06 -7.68 -14.16
N LYS A 222 4.68 -8.85 -13.96
CA LYS A 222 4.15 -9.85 -13.03
C LYS A 222 4.15 -9.32 -11.59
N PRO A 223 3.18 -9.71 -10.74
CA PRO A 223 3.18 -9.35 -9.33
C PRO A 223 4.48 -9.72 -8.62
N LEU A 224 4.93 -8.87 -7.70
CA LEU A 224 6.11 -9.11 -6.86
C LEU A 224 5.84 -10.15 -5.77
N LEU A 225 4.59 -10.18 -5.30
CA LEU A 225 4.09 -11.03 -4.23
C LEU A 225 2.59 -11.28 -4.43
N ALA A 226 2.09 -12.43 -3.99
CA ALA A 226 0.67 -12.72 -3.84
C ALA A 226 0.37 -13.39 -2.49
N SER A 227 -0.84 -13.22 -1.98
CA SER A 227 -1.34 -13.75 -0.71
C SER A 227 -2.50 -14.73 -0.90
N ASN A 228 -2.49 -15.46 -2.02
CA ASN A 228 -3.52 -16.45 -2.35
C ASN A 228 -3.86 -17.34 -1.17
N THR A 229 -5.15 -17.57 -0.94
CA THR A 229 -5.72 -18.38 0.17
C THR A 229 -5.56 -17.80 1.56
N VAL A 230 -4.68 -16.80 1.75
CA VAL A 230 -4.42 -16.17 3.05
C VAL A 230 -5.33 -14.96 3.26
N THR A 231 -5.25 -13.98 2.36
CA THR A 231 -6.03 -12.75 2.43
C THR A 231 -6.15 -12.10 1.05
N ASP A 232 -7.20 -11.32 0.91
CA ASP A 232 -7.53 -10.55 -0.28
C ASP A 232 -7.06 -9.09 -0.21
N GLU A 233 -6.44 -8.69 0.91
CA GLU A 233 -6.12 -7.29 1.21
C GLU A 233 -4.72 -7.17 1.83
N ILE A 234 -3.79 -6.65 1.04
CA ILE A 234 -2.41 -6.36 1.44
C ILE A 234 -2.07 -4.92 1.02
N GLU A 235 -2.39 -4.01 1.93
CA GLU A 235 -2.45 -2.56 1.73
C GLU A 235 -1.09 -1.86 1.81
N ARG A 236 -1.05 -0.58 1.43
CA ARG A 236 0.08 0.33 1.65
C ARG A 236 1.40 -0.22 1.15
N ALA A 237 1.42 -0.65 -0.11
CA ALA A 237 2.63 -1.09 -0.79
C ALA A 237 3.76 -0.06 -0.61
N ASN A 238 4.96 -0.53 -0.27
CA ASN A 238 6.10 0.33 0.01
C ASN A 238 7.38 -0.40 -0.37
N VAL A 239 8.22 0.20 -1.21
CA VAL A 239 9.45 -0.44 -1.67
C VAL A 239 10.60 0.55 -1.80
N PHE A 240 11.76 0.18 -1.29
CA PHE A 240 12.96 1.00 -1.45
C PHE A 240 14.23 0.16 -1.41
N GLU A 241 15.29 0.69 -2.01
CA GLU A 241 16.63 0.14 -1.88
C GLU A 241 17.29 0.67 -0.60
N LEU A 242 17.93 -0.22 0.16
CA LEU A 242 18.76 0.13 1.29
C LEU A 242 19.97 -0.80 1.36
N ASN A 243 21.18 -0.23 1.25
CA ASN A 243 22.45 -0.96 1.27
C ASN A 243 22.54 -2.11 0.25
N GLY A 244 22.14 -1.85 -1.01
CA GLY A 244 22.23 -2.83 -2.08
C GLY A 244 21.19 -3.96 -1.99
N LYS A 245 20.11 -3.76 -1.24
CA LYS A 245 18.98 -4.68 -1.13
C LYS A 245 17.67 -3.95 -1.25
N TRP A 246 16.70 -4.60 -1.85
CA TRP A 246 15.35 -4.10 -2.01
C TRP A 246 14.45 -4.65 -0.91
N TYR A 247 13.78 -3.76 -0.19
CA TYR A 247 12.84 -4.11 0.87
C TYR A 247 11.43 -3.71 0.44
N LEU A 248 10.51 -4.67 0.49
CA LEU A 248 9.11 -4.52 0.13
C LEU A 248 8.26 -4.74 1.37
N PHE A 249 7.37 -3.80 1.68
CA PHE A 249 6.47 -3.85 2.83
C PHE A 249 5.01 -3.68 2.41
N THR A 250 4.12 -4.16 3.27
CA THR A 250 2.67 -4.00 3.15
C THR A 250 2.03 -4.08 4.53
N SER A 251 0.94 -3.34 4.74
CA SER A 251 0.08 -3.47 5.91
C SER A 251 -1.05 -4.46 5.64
N SER A 252 -1.47 -5.23 6.63
CA SER A 252 -2.64 -6.11 6.48
C SER A 252 -3.34 -6.31 7.82
N ARG A 253 -4.61 -6.70 7.77
CA ARG A 253 -5.49 -6.88 8.94
C ARG A 253 -5.76 -8.36 9.14
N GLY A 254 -5.58 -8.85 10.36
CA GLY A 254 -5.95 -10.22 10.74
C GLY A 254 -7.43 -10.51 10.52
N SER A 255 -8.31 -9.50 10.68
CA SER A 255 -9.74 -9.61 10.34
C SER A 255 -10.05 -9.88 8.86
N LYS A 256 -9.06 -9.74 7.97
CA LYS A 256 -9.14 -10.07 6.54
C LYS A 256 -8.36 -11.35 6.19
N MET A 257 -7.74 -11.98 7.17
CA MET A 257 -7.00 -13.23 7.02
C MET A 257 -7.87 -14.39 7.46
N PHE A 258 -7.94 -15.42 6.64
CA PHE A 258 -8.76 -16.61 6.89
C PHE A 258 -7.87 -17.84 7.13
N ILE A 259 -6.88 -17.67 8.01
CA ILE A 259 -5.91 -18.71 8.39
C ILE A 259 -5.84 -18.83 9.91
N ASP A 260 -5.39 -19.98 10.41
CA ASP A 260 -5.33 -20.20 11.86
C ASP A 260 -4.25 -19.39 12.55
N GLY A 261 -4.48 -19.10 13.83
CA GLY A 261 -3.51 -18.42 14.69
C GLY A 261 -3.41 -16.91 14.44
N ILE A 262 -4.39 -16.35 13.72
CA ILE A 262 -4.54 -14.92 13.49
C ILE A 262 -5.89 -14.49 14.07
N ASP A 263 -5.85 -13.47 14.94
CA ASP A 263 -7.02 -12.87 15.55
C ASP A 263 -7.51 -11.67 14.73
N LYS A 264 -8.77 -11.27 14.92
CA LYS A 264 -9.39 -10.19 14.12
C LYS A 264 -8.82 -8.82 14.46
N GLU A 265 -8.37 -8.67 15.70
CA GLU A 265 -7.75 -7.48 16.26
C GLU A 265 -6.32 -7.29 15.75
N ASP A 266 -5.69 -8.35 15.25
CA ASP A 266 -4.31 -8.29 14.78
C ASP A 266 -4.16 -7.36 13.57
N ILE A 267 -3.12 -6.53 13.63
CA ILE A 267 -2.69 -5.64 12.54
C ILE A 267 -1.20 -5.85 12.33
N TYR A 268 -0.82 -6.02 11.08
CA TYR A 268 0.53 -6.37 10.69
C TYR A 268 1.13 -5.32 9.76
N MET A 269 2.43 -5.09 9.93
CA MET A 269 3.29 -4.71 8.80
C MET A 269 4.11 -5.94 8.44
N LEU A 270 3.93 -6.44 7.22
CA LEU A 270 4.69 -7.53 6.64
C LEU A 270 5.81 -6.95 5.79
N GLY A 271 6.91 -7.69 5.66
CA GLY A 271 8.06 -7.26 4.89
C GLY A 271 8.88 -8.38 4.29
N TYR A 272 9.49 -8.08 3.15
CA TYR A 272 10.22 -9.01 2.31
C TYR A 272 11.50 -8.33 1.78
N VAL A 273 12.51 -9.13 1.43
CA VAL A 273 13.79 -8.65 0.93
C VAL A 273 14.21 -9.38 -0.34
N SER A 274 14.82 -8.65 -1.27
CA SER A 274 15.37 -9.14 -2.54
C SER A 274 16.71 -8.47 -2.83
N ASP A 275 17.50 -9.08 -3.71
CA ASP A 275 18.70 -8.45 -4.29
C ASP A 275 18.37 -7.62 -5.54
N SER A 276 17.09 -7.55 -5.94
CA SER A 276 16.61 -6.81 -7.13
C SER A 276 15.16 -6.35 -6.94
N LEU A 277 14.80 -5.18 -7.50
CA LEU A 277 13.46 -4.59 -7.35
C LEU A 277 12.35 -5.55 -7.77
N THR A 278 12.58 -6.31 -8.84
CA THR A 278 11.60 -7.25 -9.43
C THR A 278 11.64 -8.65 -8.80
N GLY A 279 12.28 -8.81 -7.64
CA GLY A 279 12.34 -10.07 -6.92
C GLY A 279 13.39 -11.07 -7.44
N PRO A 280 13.33 -12.34 -6.98
CA PRO A 280 12.31 -12.87 -6.06
C PRO A 280 12.50 -12.36 -4.62
N TYR A 281 11.39 -11.95 -4.00
CA TYR A 281 11.36 -11.53 -2.61
C TYR A 281 11.29 -12.72 -1.65
N LYS A 282 12.00 -12.62 -0.52
CA LYS A 282 11.95 -13.59 0.58
C LYS A 282 11.49 -12.92 1.87
N PRO A 283 10.74 -13.61 2.74
CA PRO A 283 10.20 -13.00 3.95
C PRO A 283 11.31 -12.51 4.91
N LEU A 284 11.16 -11.30 5.44
CA LEU A 284 11.97 -10.81 6.56
C LEU A 284 11.64 -11.61 7.82
N ASN A 285 12.61 -11.74 8.72
CA ASN A 285 12.46 -12.50 9.98
C ASN A 285 12.01 -13.95 9.81
N GLY A 286 12.17 -14.52 8.61
CA GLY A 286 11.79 -15.91 8.29
C GLY A 286 10.30 -16.11 8.00
N THR A 287 9.42 -15.23 8.49
CA THR A 287 7.95 -15.35 8.36
C THR A 287 7.30 -14.21 7.59
N GLY A 288 8.02 -13.10 7.39
CA GLY A 288 7.51 -11.86 6.82
C GLY A 288 7.03 -10.86 7.89
N LEU A 289 6.85 -11.29 9.14
CA LEU A 289 6.43 -10.40 10.22
C LEU A 289 7.50 -9.34 10.49
N VAL A 290 7.11 -8.06 10.46
CA VAL A 290 7.98 -6.92 10.81
C VAL A 290 7.41 -6.17 12.01
N LEU A 291 6.12 -5.83 11.97
CA LEU A 291 5.39 -5.22 13.09
C LEU A 291 4.08 -5.97 13.31
N HIS A 292 3.65 -6.03 14.56
CA HIS A 292 2.34 -6.50 15.00
C HIS A 292 1.82 -5.56 16.08
N GLN A 293 0.53 -5.27 16.03
CA GLN A 293 -0.21 -4.66 17.12
C GLN A 293 -1.63 -5.27 17.16
N ASP A 294 -2.19 -5.40 18.35
CA ASP A 294 -3.48 -6.03 18.64
C ASP A 294 -4.35 -5.19 19.59
N LEU A 295 -4.08 -3.88 19.62
CA LEU A 295 -4.82 -2.95 20.46
C LEU A 295 -6.31 -3.01 20.12
N ASN A 296 -7.13 -2.80 21.14
CA ASN A 296 -8.57 -2.63 20.95
C ASN A 296 -8.80 -1.49 19.94
N PRO A 297 -9.67 -1.65 18.92
CA PRO A 297 -9.97 -0.57 17.96
C PRO A 297 -10.50 0.73 18.57
N TYR A 298 -10.97 0.69 19.81
CA TYR A 298 -11.40 1.86 20.59
C TYR A 298 -10.31 2.42 21.51
N ASP A 299 -9.12 1.80 21.56
CA ASP A 299 -7.97 2.34 22.27
C ASP A 299 -7.49 3.62 21.58
N ILE A 300 -7.23 4.66 22.36
CA ILE A 300 -6.80 5.97 21.84
C ILE A 300 -5.41 5.91 21.19
N THR A 301 -4.63 4.87 21.46
CA THR A 301 -3.32 4.61 20.87
C THR A 301 -3.35 3.59 19.73
N TRP A 302 -4.54 3.11 19.36
CA TRP A 302 -4.70 2.25 18.20
C TRP A 302 -4.19 2.93 16.93
N ASN A 303 -3.40 2.19 16.16
CA ASN A 303 -2.71 2.73 15.00
C ASN A 303 -2.75 1.77 13.80
N TYR A 304 -2.78 2.32 12.60
CA TYR A 304 -2.86 1.55 11.36
C TYR A 304 -2.05 2.20 10.24
N ALA A 305 -1.89 1.43 9.15
CA ALA A 305 -1.23 1.87 7.93
C ALA A 305 0.23 2.27 8.21
N HIS A 306 0.95 1.36 8.89
CA HIS A 306 2.37 1.47 9.14
C HIS A 306 3.13 1.58 7.81
N PHE A 307 4.06 2.52 7.74
CA PHE A 307 4.85 2.81 6.55
C PHE A 307 6.31 3.02 6.94
N ALA A 308 7.19 2.24 6.33
CA ALA A 308 8.63 2.31 6.53
C ALA A 308 9.25 3.42 5.65
N THR A 309 9.86 4.42 6.28
CA THR A 309 10.48 5.56 5.60
C THR A 309 12.01 5.41 5.65
N PRO A 310 12.69 5.21 4.50
CA PRO A 310 14.15 5.18 4.47
C PRO A 310 14.72 6.53 4.91
N GLN A 311 15.84 6.50 5.61
CA GLN A 311 16.44 7.73 6.14
C GLN A 311 17.33 8.39 5.10
N VAL A 312 17.06 9.66 4.86
CA VAL A 312 17.88 10.61 4.11
C VAL A 312 18.08 11.85 4.99
N GLU A 313 19.06 12.69 4.69
CA GLU A 313 19.22 13.96 5.40
C GLU A 313 17.97 14.84 5.21
N GLY A 314 17.39 15.31 6.30
CA GLY A 314 16.19 16.16 6.31
C GLY A 314 15.52 16.16 7.67
N ASN A 315 14.63 17.11 7.92
CA ASN A 315 13.89 17.27 9.18
C ASN A 315 12.41 17.45 8.84
N SER A 316 11.51 16.62 9.37
CA SER A 316 10.06 16.82 9.26
C SER A 316 9.32 16.19 10.44
N TYR A 317 8.35 16.90 11.01
CA TYR A 317 7.51 16.50 12.13
C TYR A 317 6.09 17.06 11.95
N PHE A 318 5.12 16.49 12.67
CA PHE A 318 3.72 16.90 12.56
C PHE A 318 3.01 16.86 13.91
N SER A 319 1.98 17.68 14.05
CA SER A 319 1.06 17.61 15.18
C SER A 319 -0.31 18.09 14.72
N ASP A 320 -1.34 17.28 14.91
CA ASP A 320 -2.75 17.70 14.84
C ASP A 320 -3.65 16.72 15.62
N HIS A 321 -4.92 17.03 15.83
CA HIS A 321 -5.79 16.31 16.76
C HIS A 321 -7.15 15.97 16.11
N HIS A 322 -7.13 14.99 15.19
CA HIS A 322 -8.24 14.15 14.71
C HIS A 322 -7.67 12.75 14.39
N SER A 323 -8.12 12.00 13.38
CA SER A 323 -7.22 11.01 12.75
C SER A 323 -5.89 11.70 12.49
N THR A 324 -4.90 11.41 13.32
CA THR A 324 -3.64 12.16 13.32
C THR A 324 -2.46 11.22 13.15
N PHE A 325 -1.30 11.80 12.89
CA PHE A 325 -0.06 11.07 12.86
C PHE A 325 0.24 10.55 14.25
N ALA A 326 0.42 9.23 14.38
CA ALA A 326 0.93 8.71 15.64
C ALA A 326 2.41 9.10 15.81
N PRO A 327 2.95 9.04 17.05
CA PRO A 327 4.38 9.11 17.28
C PRO A 327 5.11 8.11 16.38
N SER A 328 6.06 8.61 15.59
CA SER A 328 6.89 7.72 14.78
C SER A 328 7.86 6.96 15.68
N PHE A 329 8.46 5.89 15.19
CA PHE A 329 9.48 5.17 15.95
C PHE A 329 10.50 4.55 15.03
N LEU A 330 11.59 4.05 15.60
CA LEU A 330 12.69 3.54 14.81
C LEU A 330 12.61 2.02 14.66
N LEU A 331 12.81 1.56 13.43
CA LEU A 331 12.96 0.15 13.07
C LEU A 331 14.40 -0.08 12.60
N ASN A 332 15.09 -1.01 13.24
CA ASN A 332 16.38 -1.48 12.77
C ASN A 332 16.21 -2.53 11.68
N ILE A 333 17.01 -2.45 10.62
CA ILE A 333 17.03 -3.40 9.52
C ILE A 333 18.48 -3.81 9.17
N LYS A 334 18.67 -5.12 8.97
CA LYS A 334 19.97 -5.70 8.60
C LYS A 334 19.79 -7.01 7.85
N GLY A 335 20.08 -6.98 6.54
CA GLY A 335 19.91 -8.15 5.70
C GLY A 335 18.46 -8.63 5.74
N SER A 336 18.22 -9.88 6.13
CA SER A 336 16.86 -10.43 6.21
C SER A 336 16.19 -10.29 7.59
N LYS A 337 16.68 -9.39 8.45
CA LYS A 337 16.17 -9.22 9.82
C LYS A 337 15.77 -7.77 10.10
N THR A 338 14.71 -7.60 10.87
CA THR A 338 14.29 -6.32 11.44
C THR A 338 14.06 -6.44 12.95
N ALA A 339 14.10 -5.32 13.65
CA ALA A 339 13.72 -5.23 15.06
C ALA A 339 13.34 -3.79 15.41
N VAL A 340 12.26 -3.59 16.17
CA VAL A 340 11.94 -2.28 16.74
C VAL A 340 13.09 -1.83 17.63
N VAL A 341 13.55 -0.60 17.47
CA VAL A 341 14.57 -0.03 18.35
C VAL A 341 13.89 0.32 19.67
N LYS A 342 14.45 -0.19 20.77
CA LYS A 342 13.90 0.06 22.11
C LYS A 342 13.96 1.56 22.44
N ASP A 343 12.90 2.07 23.07
CA ASP A 343 12.80 3.46 23.57
C ASP A 343 13.06 4.51 22.48
N SER A 344 12.54 4.26 21.27
CA SER A 344 12.83 5.06 20.07
C SER A 344 11.62 5.84 19.52
N ILE A 345 10.62 6.08 20.37
CA ILE A 345 9.48 6.90 20.01
C ILE A 345 9.98 8.33 19.71
N LEU A 346 9.54 8.85 18.58
CA LEU A 346 9.82 10.17 18.04
C LEU A 346 8.57 11.07 18.16
N GLU A 347 8.68 12.29 17.68
CA GLU A 347 7.52 13.19 17.59
C GLU A 347 6.42 12.62 16.68
N GLN A 348 5.19 13.11 16.85
CA GLN A 348 4.06 12.76 15.99
C GLN A 348 4.43 13.02 14.52
N GLY A 349 4.23 11.98 13.69
CA GLY A 349 4.53 12.00 12.26
C GLY A 349 5.99 12.27 11.85
N GLN A 350 6.95 12.29 12.78
CA GLN A 350 8.34 12.56 12.43
C GLN A 350 8.85 11.61 11.32
N LEU A 351 9.34 12.15 10.20
CA LEU A 351 9.75 11.33 9.05
C LEU A 351 11.23 10.93 9.11
N THR A 352 12.05 11.82 9.67
CA THR A 352 13.51 11.73 9.64
C THR A 352 14.10 11.85 11.04
N ILE A 353 15.24 11.20 11.27
CA ILE A 353 15.94 11.21 12.57
C ILE A 353 16.69 12.53 12.82
N ASN A 354 17.14 13.20 11.76
CA ASN A 354 18.02 14.38 11.84
C ASN A 354 17.26 15.69 12.06
#